data_AF-A0A1G8P4S3-F1
#
_entry.id   AF-A0A1G8P4S3-F1
#
_cell.length_a   1.000
_cell.length_b   1.000
_cell.length_c   1.000
_cell.angle_alpha   90.00
_cell.angle_beta   90.00
_cell.angle_gamma   90.00
#
_symmetry.space_group_name_H-M   'P 1'
#
loop_
_entity.id
_entity.type
_entity.pdbx_description
1 polymer ?
#
loop_
_entity_poly.entity_id
_entity_poly.type
_entity_poly.pdbx_seq_one_letter_code
_entity_poly.pdbx_strand_id
1 'polypeptide(L)'
;MKKIAIIAPCILPVPASKGGAVEELITCIVDQNEISKQYVIDLYTITDSSYNLKKYSYTNIIPISLDIITSKMDRVCDKYYRSVKNKSAKRFFDKQIISTFIEESSKMDGSYFAVIIENQMSLAVELLKETDGNRDYPIYYHMHNDVDTYRSPEYIRRLAGNGVQFIAISEYIKSQILKYSKEAVVHMLYNGVQLDSYSMTTRQEDGMTRFLYAGRVIPNKGVKEAVEAFGLMMDHLSDEYKNKVSLEIIGFSDRTTAYEKMIYKMAQKYPNKIVCHKRLSTIEMSKKYNDFDVVIMPTIDEEPFGLVALETIAKGMALITTNSGAIPEVVGEGAIIVDKKSDFTQALSSQMEKLLIDSEYRKELGKKAFSEARRVVEFDINTYYDRLVNILDTECSQNKISIIVPVYNVEKYLERCVKSLINQTYSNLEIILVDDGSTDNSGKLCDELSQLDSRIKVVHQQNRRLSGARNTGLDMAAGDYIFFVDSDDYLATDAIEKMYAHATSCKADVVACGITQVFDTNPEVPFTNSKAGSWSGREAVMEMMSNNNICTTAWNKLYKAKLWENIRFPEGRLHCCSSN
;
A
#
# COMPACT_ATOMS: atom_id res chain seq x y z
N MET A 1 13.79 11.75 18.77
CA MET A 1 13.11 11.73 17.46
C MET A 1 12.99 10.28 17.04
N LYS A 2 11.88 9.88 16.43
CA LYS A 2 11.69 8.49 15.97
C LYS A 2 12.71 8.22 14.85
N LYS A 3 13.32 7.03 14.86
CA LYS A 3 14.30 6.63 13.85
C LYS A 3 13.67 5.57 12.94
N ILE A 4 13.73 5.78 11.62
CA ILE A 4 13.21 4.83 10.62
C ILE A 4 14.33 4.37 9.70
N ALA A 5 14.17 3.20 9.09
CA ALA A 5 15.04 2.71 8.04
C ALA A 5 14.32 2.72 6.70
N ILE A 6 14.99 3.19 5.64
CA ILE A 6 14.55 3.04 4.25
C ILE A 6 15.58 2.17 3.53
N ILE A 7 15.16 1.00 3.08
CA ILE A 7 15.98 0.09 2.27
C ILE A 7 15.60 0.28 0.81
N ALA A 8 16.47 0.97 0.06
CA ALA A 8 16.26 1.23 -1.36
C ALA A 8 16.37 -0.06 -2.20
N PRO A 9 15.85 -0.09 -3.45
CA PRO A 9 15.96 -1.27 -4.33
C PRO A 9 17.41 -1.67 -4.67
N CYS A 10 18.36 -0.76 -4.43
CA CYS A 10 19.78 -0.92 -4.73
C CYS A 10 20.04 -1.29 -6.20
N ILE A 11 19.31 -0.64 -7.11
CA ILE A 11 19.49 -0.75 -8.57
C ILE A 11 20.21 0.50 -9.08
N LEU A 12 19.73 1.68 -8.68
CA LEU A 12 20.36 2.98 -8.89
C LEU A 12 20.65 3.64 -7.52
N PRO A 13 21.62 4.57 -7.45
CA PRO A 13 21.97 5.25 -6.21
C PRO A 13 20.88 6.23 -5.76
N VAL A 14 20.78 6.40 -4.44
CA VAL A 14 19.94 7.43 -3.80
C VAL A 14 20.84 8.31 -2.91
N PRO A 15 20.76 9.65 -2.95
CA PRO A 15 19.93 10.50 -3.83
C PRO A 15 20.12 10.22 -5.32
N ALA A 16 19.04 10.38 -6.09
CA ALA A 16 18.99 10.01 -7.50
C ALA A 16 19.98 10.86 -8.31
N SER A 17 21.09 10.26 -8.74
CA SER A 17 22.08 10.88 -9.64
C SER A 17 22.02 10.33 -11.07
N LYS A 18 21.41 9.15 -11.23
CA LYS A 18 21.26 8.43 -12.51
C LYS A 18 19.79 8.34 -12.97
N GLY A 19 18.93 9.15 -12.35
CA GLY A 19 17.48 9.13 -12.51
C GLY A 19 16.85 7.88 -11.92
N GLY A 20 15.60 7.62 -12.30
CA GLY A 20 14.82 6.46 -11.86
C GLY A 20 13.64 6.91 -11.01
N ALA A 21 12.43 6.49 -11.37
CA ALA A 21 11.22 7.03 -10.74
C ALA A 21 11.16 6.72 -9.23
N VAL A 22 11.59 5.52 -8.82
CA VAL A 22 11.60 5.13 -7.40
C VAL A 22 12.72 5.87 -6.66
N GLU A 23 13.92 5.96 -7.25
CA GLU A 23 15.04 6.68 -6.63
C GLU A 23 14.78 8.18 -6.50
N GLU A 24 14.12 8.80 -7.48
CA GLU A 24 13.67 10.19 -7.44
C GLU A 24 12.63 10.41 -6.34
N LEU A 25 11.68 9.48 -6.18
CA LEU A 25 10.69 9.52 -5.10
C LEU A 25 11.34 9.40 -3.71
N ILE A 26 12.26 8.44 -3.51
CA ILE A 26 12.98 8.31 -2.23
C ILE A 26 13.79 9.59 -1.95
N THR A 27 14.40 10.18 -2.98
CA THR A 27 15.09 11.46 -2.85
C THR A 27 14.14 12.57 -2.40
N CYS A 28 12.93 12.62 -2.95
CA CYS A 28 11.89 13.56 -2.52
C CYS A 28 11.50 13.34 -1.04
N ILE A 29 11.29 12.09 -0.61
CA ILE A 29 10.98 11.74 0.78
C ILE A 29 12.08 12.23 1.72
N VAL A 30 13.34 11.97 1.38
CA VAL A 30 14.51 12.41 2.17
C VAL A 30 14.61 13.93 2.21
N ASP A 31 14.54 14.60 1.05
CA ASP A 31 14.64 16.06 0.97
C ASP A 31 13.51 16.74 1.76
N GLN A 32 12.28 16.19 1.76
CA GLN A 32 11.16 16.70 2.58
C GLN A 32 11.37 16.44 4.09
N ASN A 33 11.91 15.27 4.47
CA ASN A 33 12.23 14.98 5.87
C ASN A 33 13.25 15.95 6.47
N GLU A 34 14.21 16.44 5.68
CA GLU A 34 15.18 17.43 6.16
C GLU A 34 14.54 18.79 6.47
N ILE A 35 13.44 19.11 5.78
CA ILE A 35 12.66 20.32 6.02
C ILE A 35 11.76 20.13 7.25
N SER A 36 10.97 19.05 7.26
CA SER A 36 9.92 18.79 8.27
C SER A 36 10.45 18.22 9.58
N LYS A 37 11.57 17.48 9.54
CA LYS A 37 12.29 16.88 10.67
C LYS A 37 11.44 15.92 11.50
N GLN A 38 10.57 15.13 10.85
CA GLN A 38 9.74 14.16 11.54
C GLN A 38 10.55 12.95 12.04
N TYR A 39 11.51 12.49 11.25
CA TYR A 39 12.31 11.30 11.54
C TYR A 39 13.81 11.53 11.42
N VAL A 40 14.57 10.69 12.12
CA VAL A 40 15.95 10.36 11.74
C VAL A 40 15.87 9.18 10.77
N ILE A 41 16.38 9.34 9.55
CA ILE A 41 16.30 8.31 8.50
C ILE A 41 17.66 7.64 8.33
N ASP A 42 17.72 6.32 8.46
CA ASP A 42 18.84 5.52 7.95
C ASP A 42 18.48 4.99 6.55
N LEU A 43 19.11 5.56 5.52
CA LEU A 43 18.88 5.22 4.12
C LEU A 43 19.96 4.24 3.64
N TYR A 44 19.55 2.99 3.40
CA TYR A 44 20.41 1.93 2.87
C TYR A 44 20.36 1.93 1.34
N THR A 45 21.47 2.27 0.70
CA THR A 45 21.51 2.44 -0.77
C THR A 45 22.91 2.21 -1.33
N ILE A 46 22.99 2.01 -2.65
CA ILE A 46 24.28 1.96 -3.36
C ILE A 46 24.78 3.40 -3.56
N THR A 47 26.08 3.62 -3.38
CA THR A 47 26.68 4.94 -3.60
C THR A 47 27.51 4.97 -4.88
N ASP A 48 27.67 6.16 -5.45
CA ASP A 48 28.65 6.42 -6.51
C ASP A 48 29.44 7.70 -6.22
N SER A 49 30.35 8.08 -7.12
CA SER A 49 31.22 9.24 -6.96
C SER A 49 30.48 10.59 -6.83
N SER A 50 29.18 10.66 -7.13
CA SER A 50 28.36 11.88 -6.97
C SER A 50 27.84 12.10 -5.55
N TYR A 51 27.97 11.09 -4.68
CA TYR A 51 27.52 11.11 -3.28
C TYR A 51 28.11 12.26 -2.44
N ASN A 52 29.33 12.70 -2.75
CA ASN A 52 30.05 13.71 -1.95
C ASN A 52 29.48 15.14 -1.99
N LEU A 53 28.35 15.38 -2.67
CA LEU A 53 27.82 16.73 -2.89
C LEU A 53 26.64 17.11 -1.98
N LYS A 54 25.86 16.17 -1.46
CA LYS A 54 24.72 16.46 -0.55
C LYS A 54 25.01 15.93 0.85
N LYS A 55 25.06 16.82 1.85
CA LYS A 55 25.11 16.47 3.27
C LYS A 55 23.73 16.68 3.88
N TYR A 56 23.22 15.65 4.52
CA TYR A 56 21.94 15.67 5.24
C TYR A 56 22.17 15.71 6.74
N SER A 57 21.27 16.35 7.48
CA SER A 57 21.34 16.49 8.94
C SER A 57 20.48 15.47 9.67
N TYR A 58 19.35 15.06 9.07
CA TYR A 58 18.40 14.10 9.64
C TYR A 58 18.34 12.78 8.86
N THR A 59 19.17 12.65 7.83
CA THR A 59 19.28 11.45 7.02
C THR A 59 20.71 10.96 7.01
N ASN A 60 20.93 9.77 7.55
CA ASN A 60 22.19 9.06 7.51
C ASN A 60 22.15 8.08 6.33
N ILE A 61 23.04 8.24 5.36
CA ILE A 61 23.10 7.36 4.21
C ILE A 61 24.14 6.27 4.47
N ILE A 62 23.67 5.03 4.49
CA ILE A 62 24.47 3.85 4.77
C ILE A 62 24.80 3.18 3.43
N PRO A 63 26.06 3.25 2.98
CA PRO A 63 26.47 2.76 1.66
C PRO A 63 26.52 1.23 1.64
N ILE A 64 25.92 0.64 0.61
CA ILE A 64 26.01 -0.78 0.34
C ILE A 64 27.08 -1.03 -0.72
N SER A 65 28.16 -1.67 -0.32
CA SER A 65 29.27 -2.06 -1.21
C SER A 65 28.92 -3.34 -1.94
N LEU A 66 28.75 -3.26 -3.26
CA LEU A 66 28.51 -4.44 -4.10
C LEU A 66 29.84 -4.99 -4.63
N ASP A 67 30.08 -6.28 -4.41
CA ASP A 67 31.21 -6.98 -5.05
C ASP A 67 30.98 -7.08 -6.58
N ILE A 68 31.98 -6.64 -7.36
CA ILE A 68 31.97 -6.61 -8.83
C ILE A 68 31.75 -8.03 -9.39
N ILE A 69 32.28 -9.06 -8.74
CA ILE A 69 32.16 -10.45 -9.18
C ILE A 69 30.70 -10.92 -9.08
N THR A 70 30.08 -10.69 -7.93
CA THR A 70 28.67 -11.00 -7.66
C THR A 70 27.76 -10.25 -8.63
N SER A 71 28.14 -9.05 -9.09
CA SER A 71 27.33 -8.22 -10.01
C SER A 71 27.21 -8.80 -11.41
N LYS A 72 28.29 -9.44 -11.87
CA LYS A 72 28.30 -10.16 -13.14
C LYS A 72 27.55 -11.48 -13.01
N MET A 73 27.67 -12.18 -11.89
CA MET A 73 26.95 -13.42 -11.63
C MET A 73 25.44 -13.22 -11.59
N ASP A 74 24.94 -12.19 -10.89
CA ASP A 74 23.50 -11.89 -10.84
C ASP A 74 22.92 -11.62 -12.24
N ARG A 75 23.62 -10.85 -13.08
CA ARG A 75 23.18 -10.62 -14.48
C ARG A 75 23.13 -11.90 -15.31
N VAL A 76 24.07 -12.82 -15.09
CA VAL A 76 24.12 -14.11 -15.79
C VAL A 76 23.01 -15.04 -15.28
N CYS A 77 22.84 -15.15 -13.97
CA CYS A 77 21.80 -15.96 -13.34
C CYS A 77 20.40 -15.45 -13.70
N ASP A 78 20.16 -14.15 -13.63
CA ASP A 78 18.89 -13.55 -13.99
C ASP A 78 18.57 -13.79 -15.48
N LYS A 79 19.55 -13.60 -16.39
CA LYS A 79 19.37 -13.95 -17.81
C LYS A 79 19.03 -15.43 -18.02
N TYR A 80 19.69 -16.34 -17.30
CA TYR A 80 19.42 -17.77 -17.35
C TYR A 80 18.01 -18.11 -16.84
N TYR A 81 17.64 -17.63 -15.65
CA TYR A 81 16.33 -17.89 -15.03
C TYR A 81 15.17 -17.34 -15.87
N ARG A 82 15.34 -16.16 -16.48
CA ARG A 82 14.40 -15.60 -17.45
C ARG A 82 14.21 -16.51 -18.65
N SER A 83 15.29 -17.11 -19.16
CA SER A 83 15.23 -17.98 -20.36
C SER A 83 14.68 -19.39 -20.09
N VAL A 84 14.86 -19.93 -18.88
CA VAL A 84 14.54 -21.35 -18.58
C VAL A 84 13.30 -21.52 -17.70
N LYS A 85 13.08 -20.63 -16.72
CA LYS A 85 12.03 -20.79 -15.71
C LYS A 85 10.96 -19.71 -15.77
N ASN A 86 11.10 -18.71 -16.65
CA ASN A 86 10.18 -17.57 -16.77
C ASN A 86 9.93 -16.85 -15.43
N LYS A 87 10.95 -16.83 -14.55
CA LYS A 87 10.97 -16.19 -13.24
C LYS A 87 12.31 -15.44 -13.09
N SER A 88 12.41 -14.41 -12.24
CA SER A 88 13.74 -13.92 -11.85
C SER A 88 14.49 -14.90 -11.00
N ALA A 89 15.82 -14.90 -11.16
CA ALA A 89 16.70 -15.49 -10.17
C ALA A 89 16.55 -14.76 -8.82
N LYS A 90 16.75 -15.48 -7.72
CA LYS A 90 16.97 -14.86 -6.41
C LYS A 90 18.23 -14.00 -6.53
N ARG A 91 18.15 -12.69 -6.27
CA ARG A 91 19.31 -11.78 -6.32
C ARG A 91 20.27 -12.19 -5.20
N PHE A 92 21.50 -12.54 -5.54
CA PHE A 92 22.51 -12.89 -4.53
C PHE A 92 22.84 -11.70 -3.63
N PHE A 93 22.65 -10.47 -4.12
CA PHE A 93 22.87 -9.25 -3.36
C PHE A 93 21.85 -8.95 -2.28
N ASP A 94 20.64 -9.49 -2.36
CA ASP A 94 19.62 -9.22 -1.36
C ASP A 94 20.10 -9.64 0.03
N LYS A 95 20.85 -10.74 0.11
CA LYS A 95 21.48 -11.18 1.35
C LYS A 95 22.51 -10.17 1.86
N GLN A 96 23.37 -9.62 1.00
CA GLN A 96 24.37 -8.64 1.41
C GLN A 96 23.71 -7.34 1.91
N ILE A 97 22.66 -6.88 1.23
CA ILE A 97 21.88 -5.71 1.62
C ILE A 97 21.28 -5.91 3.01
N ILE A 98 20.59 -7.04 3.22
CA ILE A 98 19.95 -7.37 4.50
C ILE A 98 20.98 -7.63 5.61
N SER A 99 22.10 -8.29 5.32
CA SER A 99 23.16 -8.48 6.31
C SER A 99 23.76 -7.16 6.78
N THR A 100 23.96 -6.19 5.87
CA THR A 100 24.41 -4.84 6.23
C THR A 100 23.38 -4.14 7.11
N PHE A 101 22.09 -4.24 6.76
CA PHE A 101 21.00 -3.71 7.58
C PHE A 101 20.99 -4.31 9.00
N ILE A 102 21.07 -5.64 9.12
CA ILE A 102 21.07 -6.33 10.42
C ILE A 102 22.30 -5.96 11.25
N GLU A 103 23.49 -5.89 10.62
CA GLU A 103 24.72 -5.52 11.32
C GLU A 103 24.62 -4.09 11.89
N GLU A 104 24.17 -3.12 11.09
CA GLU A 104 23.99 -1.75 11.55
C GLU A 104 22.88 -1.63 12.59
N SER A 105 21.75 -2.34 12.41
CA SER A 105 20.67 -2.38 13.39
C SER A 105 21.13 -2.96 14.72
N SER A 106 22.03 -3.96 14.73
CA SER A 106 22.54 -4.59 15.95
C SER A 106 23.48 -3.69 16.77
N LYS A 107 24.05 -2.65 16.14
CA LYS A 107 24.93 -1.66 16.79
C LYS A 107 24.14 -0.54 17.47
N MET A 108 22.83 -0.47 17.27
CA MET A 108 21.99 0.61 17.77
C MET A 108 21.48 0.34 19.19
N ASP A 109 21.45 1.40 20.01
CA ASP A 109 20.73 1.39 21.29
C ASP A 109 19.23 1.58 21.03
N GLY A 110 18.50 0.47 20.90
CA GLY A 110 17.06 0.44 20.65
C GLY A 110 16.70 -0.04 19.25
N SER A 111 15.44 0.16 18.86
CA SER A 111 14.88 -0.36 17.62
C SER A 111 14.36 0.74 16.70
N TYR A 112 14.23 0.39 15.42
CA TYR A 112 13.59 1.26 14.44
C TYR A 112 12.10 1.40 14.75
N PHE A 113 11.59 2.63 14.63
CA PHE A 113 10.16 2.89 14.69
C PHE A 113 9.41 2.24 13.50
N ALA A 114 10.04 2.21 12.34
CA ALA A 114 9.54 1.52 11.15
C ALA A 114 10.67 1.20 10.17
N VAL A 115 10.51 0.10 9.43
CA VAL A 115 11.41 -0.29 8.33
C VAL A 115 10.62 -0.29 7.02
N ILE A 116 11.02 0.54 6.07
CA ILE A 116 10.40 0.67 4.76
C ILE A 116 11.29 -0.02 3.72
N ILE A 117 10.74 -0.95 2.97
CA ILE A 117 11.43 -1.67 1.90
C ILE A 117 10.85 -1.23 0.56
N GLU A 118 11.68 -0.61 -0.27
CA GLU A 118 11.27 0.00 -1.52
C GLU A 118 11.37 -0.98 -2.67
N ASN A 119 10.22 -1.29 -3.29
CA ASN A 119 10.03 -1.90 -4.60
C ASN A 119 10.67 -3.28 -4.88
N GLN A 120 11.60 -3.79 -4.06
CA GLN A 120 12.28 -5.07 -4.27
C GLN A 120 11.76 -6.10 -3.26
N MET A 121 10.72 -6.86 -3.64
CA MET A 121 10.00 -7.76 -2.73
C MET A 121 10.88 -8.87 -2.13
N SER A 122 11.89 -9.32 -2.88
CA SER A 122 12.84 -10.33 -2.42
C SER A 122 13.71 -9.86 -1.25
N LEU A 123 13.95 -8.54 -1.10
CA LEU A 123 14.60 -7.98 0.09
C LEU A 123 13.74 -8.19 1.34
N ALA A 124 12.44 -7.92 1.25
CA ALA A 124 11.52 -8.13 2.37
C ALA A 124 11.43 -9.60 2.77
N VAL A 125 11.43 -10.51 1.78
CA VAL A 125 11.45 -11.95 2.04
C VAL A 125 12.76 -12.41 2.68
N GLU A 126 13.89 -11.86 2.25
CA GLU A 126 15.19 -12.18 2.86
C GLU A 126 15.29 -11.60 4.28
N LEU A 127 14.76 -10.41 4.55
CA LEU A 127 14.71 -9.84 5.89
C LEU A 127 13.91 -10.73 6.85
N LEU A 128 12.73 -11.19 6.45
CA LEU A 128 11.94 -12.12 7.26
C LEU A 128 12.68 -13.44 7.52
N LYS A 129 13.48 -13.91 6.55
CA LYS A 129 14.26 -15.14 6.68
C LYS A 129 15.40 -14.99 7.68
N GLU A 130 16.13 -13.89 7.65
CA GLU A 130 17.28 -13.67 8.54
C GLU A 130 16.86 -13.27 9.97
N THR A 131 15.65 -12.72 10.14
CA THR A 131 15.07 -12.39 11.46
C THR A 131 14.24 -13.52 12.08
N ASP A 132 14.02 -14.61 11.35
CA ASP A 132 13.08 -15.69 11.71
C ASP A 132 11.68 -15.17 12.12
N GLY A 133 11.26 -14.05 11.52
CA GLY A 133 10.04 -13.34 11.86
C GLY A 133 10.04 -12.57 13.19
N ASN A 134 11.02 -12.81 14.07
CA ASN A 134 11.13 -12.16 15.38
C ASN A 134 11.73 -10.75 15.24
N ARG A 135 10.91 -9.72 15.45
CA ARG A 135 11.29 -8.32 15.33
C ARG A 135 10.39 -7.45 16.20
N ASP A 136 10.92 -6.34 16.66
CA ASP A 136 10.23 -5.33 17.47
C ASP A 136 9.85 -4.08 16.67
N TYR A 137 9.98 -4.12 15.33
CA TYR A 137 9.63 -3.05 14.41
C TYR A 137 8.64 -3.50 13.32
N PRO A 138 7.71 -2.62 12.89
CA PRO A 138 6.86 -2.89 11.75
C PRO A 138 7.65 -2.79 10.44
N ILE A 139 7.28 -3.62 9.46
CA ILE A 139 7.83 -3.58 8.10
C ILE A 139 6.75 -3.10 7.15
N TYR A 140 7.07 -2.06 6.38
CA TYR A 140 6.26 -1.55 5.30
C TYR A 140 6.92 -1.88 3.96
N TYR A 141 6.25 -2.67 3.12
CA TYR A 141 6.70 -2.92 1.76
C TYR A 141 6.00 -1.94 0.79
N HIS A 142 6.79 -1.05 0.22
CA HIS A 142 6.30 0.00 -0.67
C HIS A 142 6.39 -0.45 -2.13
N MET A 143 5.23 -0.61 -2.78
CA MET A 143 5.09 -1.33 -4.04
C MET A 143 4.82 -0.38 -5.21
N HIS A 144 5.80 -0.23 -6.12
CA HIS A 144 5.72 0.69 -7.27
C HIS A 144 5.56 0.03 -8.63
N ASN A 145 5.73 -1.29 -8.72
CA ASN A 145 5.44 -2.04 -9.94
C ASN A 145 4.31 -3.04 -9.71
N ASP A 146 3.78 -3.58 -10.81
CA ASP A 146 2.76 -4.62 -10.79
C ASP A 146 3.30 -5.95 -10.20
N VAL A 147 2.39 -6.88 -9.91
CA VAL A 147 2.70 -8.27 -9.59
C VAL A 147 3.02 -9.01 -10.88
N ASP A 148 4.30 -9.00 -11.24
CA ASP A 148 4.82 -9.71 -12.40
C ASP A 148 5.43 -11.07 -12.01
N THR A 149 6.00 -11.78 -12.98
CA THR A 149 6.74 -13.04 -12.75
C THR A 149 7.95 -12.89 -11.81
N TYR A 150 8.38 -11.66 -11.49
CA TYR A 150 9.49 -11.35 -10.58
C TYR A 150 9.01 -11.20 -9.13
N ARG A 151 7.73 -10.91 -8.91
CA ARG A 151 7.08 -10.83 -7.60
C ARG A 151 6.07 -11.94 -7.46
N SER A 152 6.55 -13.09 -6.99
CA SER A 152 5.72 -14.27 -6.85
C SER A 152 4.49 -13.95 -5.98
N PRO A 153 3.27 -14.36 -6.39
CA PRO A 153 2.10 -14.40 -5.51
C PRO A 153 2.38 -15.07 -4.15
N GLU A 154 3.35 -15.99 -4.12
CA GLU A 154 3.87 -16.61 -2.90
C GLU A 154 4.55 -15.61 -1.95
N TYR A 155 5.31 -14.65 -2.48
CA TYR A 155 5.94 -13.61 -1.66
C TYR A 155 4.90 -12.71 -1.03
N ILE A 156 3.85 -12.30 -1.76
CA ILE A 156 2.76 -11.51 -1.19
C ILE A 156 2.13 -12.25 0.00
N ARG A 157 1.75 -13.52 -0.18
CA ARG A 157 1.19 -14.34 0.91
C ARG A 157 2.15 -14.49 2.08
N ARG A 158 3.43 -14.73 1.80
CA ARG A 158 4.45 -14.88 2.84
C ARG A 158 4.65 -13.59 3.63
N LEU A 159 4.75 -12.45 2.95
CA LEU A 159 4.91 -11.15 3.59
C LEU A 159 3.69 -10.81 4.44
N ALA A 160 2.48 -10.90 3.88
CA ALA A 160 1.23 -10.65 4.58
C ALA A 160 1.05 -11.56 5.81
N GLY A 161 1.25 -12.87 5.65
CA GLY A 161 1.15 -13.86 6.74
C GLY A 161 2.20 -13.70 7.84
N ASN A 162 3.25 -12.90 7.61
CA ASN A 162 4.25 -12.54 8.61
C ASN A 162 4.08 -11.11 9.14
N GLY A 163 2.92 -10.48 8.93
CA GLY A 163 2.61 -9.15 9.46
C GLY A 163 3.34 -8.00 8.76
N VAL A 164 3.80 -8.20 7.51
CA VAL A 164 4.31 -7.09 6.68
C VAL A 164 3.13 -6.33 6.11
N GLN A 165 3.17 -5.01 6.24
CA GLN A 165 2.15 -4.11 5.72
C GLN A 165 2.58 -3.61 4.35
N PHE A 166 1.63 -3.40 3.47
CA PHE A 166 1.89 -2.93 2.10
C PHE A 166 1.54 -1.46 1.98
N ILE A 167 2.32 -0.73 1.19
CA ILE A 167 1.99 0.61 0.73
C ILE A 167 1.80 0.51 -0.79
N ALA A 168 0.56 0.75 -1.24
CA ALA A 168 0.17 0.66 -2.64
C ALA A 168 0.05 2.07 -3.25
N ILE A 169 0.60 2.23 -4.46
CA ILE A 169 0.61 3.52 -5.16
C ILE A 169 -0.64 3.80 -6.02
N SER A 170 -1.58 2.86 -6.05
CA SER A 170 -2.82 2.90 -6.85
C SER A 170 -3.83 1.88 -6.32
N GLU A 171 -5.12 2.07 -6.61
CA GLU A 171 -6.14 1.08 -6.28
C GLU A 171 -5.93 -0.19 -7.13
N TYR A 172 -5.42 -0.05 -8.34
CA TYR A 172 -4.93 -1.18 -9.13
C TYR A 172 -3.90 -2.03 -8.36
N ILE A 173 -2.81 -1.45 -7.85
CA ILE A 173 -1.78 -2.21 -7.13
C ILE A 173 -2.33 -2.82 -5.84
N LYS A 174 -3.17 -2.08 -5.11
CA LYS A 174 -3.89 -2.62 -3.95
C LYS A 174 -4.74 -3.83 -4.32
N SER A 175 -5.49 -3.77 -5.43
CA SER A 175 -6.28 -4.89 -5.93
C SER A 175 -5.41 -6.10 -6.26
N GLN A 176 -4.21 -5.90 -6.81
CA GLN A 176 -3.28 -6.99 -7.11
C GLN A 176 -2.72 -7.64 -5.85
N ILE A 177 -2.45 -6.86 -4.79
CA ILE A 177 -2.05 -7.41 -3.50
C ILE A 177 -3.20 -8.24 -2.90
N LEU A 178 -4.39 -7.66 -2.81
CA LEU A 178 -5.58 -8.28 -2.21
C LEU A 178 -6.09 -9.49 -2.99
N LYS A 179 -5.82 -9.56 -4.29
CA LYS A 179 -6.08 -10.72 -5.13
C LYS A 179 -5.32 -11.97 -4.65
N TYR A 180 -4.13 -11.80 -4.07
CA TYR A 180 -3.29 -12.92 -3.62
C TYR A 180 -3.27 -13.14 -2.11
N SER A 181 -3.64 -12.13 -1.31
CA SER A 181 -3.80 -12.20 0.15
C SER A 181 -4.87 -11.21 0.59
N LYS A 182 -6.05 -11.70 0.97
CA LYS A 182 -7.21 -10.85 1.32
C LYS A 182 -7.05 -10.17 2.68
N GLU A 183 -6.27 -10.81 3.54
CA GLU A 183 -5.89 -10.42 4.88
C GLU A 183 -4.71 -9.43 4.92
N ALA A 184 -4.11 -9.11 3.77
CA ALA A 184 -3.02 -8.14 3.71
C ALA A 184 -3.50 -6.74 4.16
N VAL A 185 -2.74 -6.14 5.07
CA VAL A 185 -2.92 -4.72 5.43
C VAL A 185 -2.30 -3.88 4.32
N VAL A 186 -3.13 -3.12 3.59
CA VAL A 186 -2.69 -2.30 2.47
C VAL A 186 -3.05 -0.83 2.72
N HIS A 187 -2.02 -0.02 2.87
CA HIS A 187 -2.10 1.44 2.95
C HIS A 187 -2.08 2.05 1.54
N MET A 188 -2.91 3.06 1.33
CA MET A 188 -2.94 3.79 0.07
C MET A 188 -2.02 5.01 0.13
N LEU A 189 -1.07 5.09 -0.80
CA LEU A 189 -0.18 6.23 -0.96
C LEU A 189 0.01 6.49 -2.45
N TYR A 190 -0.99 7.15 -3.06
CA TYR A 190 -0.97 7.47 -4.48
C TYR A 190 0.34 8.15 -4.88
N ASN A 191 0.91 7.70 -5.98
CA ASN A 191 2.01 8.42 -6.62
C ASN A 191 1.49 9.74 -7.21
N GLY A 192 2.38 10.60 -7.65
CA GLY A 192 1.99 11.93 -8.06
C GLY A 192 3.06 12.69 -8.79
N VAL A 193 2.68 13.90 -9.19
CA VAL A 193 3.58 14.89 -9.80
C VAL A 193 3.40 16.22 -9.08
N GLN A 194 4.34 17.15 -9.25
CA GLN A 194 4.21 18.48 -8.67
C GLN A 194 3.19 19.29 -9.49
N LEU A 195 1.90 19.18 -9.16
CA LEU A 195 0.79 19.72 -9.96
C LEU A 195 0.92 21.24 -10.21
N ASP A 196 1.44 21.99 -9.24
CA ASP A 196 1.67 23.44 -9.36
C ASP A 196 2.74 23.81 -10.40
N SER A 197 3.61 22.87 -10.79
CA SER A 197 4.59 23.09 -11.86
C SER A 197 3.98 22.99 -13.26
N TYR A 198 2.73 22.51 -13.38
CA TYR A 198 2.05 22.34 -14.66
C TYR A 198 0.96 23.39 -14.83
N SER A 199 1.14 24.27 -15.81
CA SER A 199 0.08 25.16 -16.30
C SER A 199 -0.64 24.56 -17.50
N MET A 200 -1.85 25.05 -17.77
CA MET A 200 -2.57 24.77 -19.01
C MET A 200 -1.66 25.07 -20.20
N THR A 201 -1.64 24.18 -21.20
CA THR A 201 -0.85 24.37 -22.41
C THR A 201 -1.17 25.72 -23.08
N THR A 202 -0.13 26.43 -23.50
CA THR A 202 -0.21 27.75 -24.13
C THR A 202 0.10 27.70 -25.62
N ARG A 203 0.15 26.50 -26.23
CA ARG A 203 0.48 26.32 -27.64
C ARG A 203 -0.54 27.07 -28.50
N GLN A 204 -0.06 27.99 -29.34
CA GLN A 204 -0.91 28.67 -30.32
C GLN A 204 -1.18 27.76 -31.51
N GLU A 205 -2.40 27.82 -32.06
CA GLU A 205 -2.75 27.09 -33.26
C GLU A 205 -2.00 27.66 -34.47
N ASP A 206 -1.06 26.89 -35.01
CA ASP A 206 -0.27 27.22 -36.20
C ASP A 206 -0.73 26.43 -37.44
N GLY A 207 -1.92 25.82 -37.37
CA GLY A 207 -2.49 24.97 -38.42
C GLY A 207 -1.91 23.56 -38.48
N MET A 208 -0.92 23.23 -37.63
CA MET A 208 -0.37 21.88 -37.48
C MET A 208 -0.91 21.23 -36.20
N THR A 209 -1.26 19.95 -36.28
CA THR A 209 -1.53 19.09 -35.11
C THR A 209 -0.38 18.13 -34.92
N ARG A 210 0.27 18.19 -33.76
CA ARG A 210 1.45 17.40 -33.45
C ARG A 210 1.12 16.37 -32.38
N PHE A 211 1.26 15.09 -32.72
CA PHE A 211 1.13 13.98 -31.80
C PHE A 211 2.48 13.66 -31.15
N LEU A 212 2.45 13.26 -29.87
CA LEU A 212 3.61 12.84 -29.11
C LEU A 212 3.39 11.44 -28.54
N TYR A 213 4.35 10.56 -28.75
CA TYR A 213 4.59 9.40 -27.89
C TYR A 213 5.77 9.71 -26.96
N ALA A 214 5.56 9.62 -25.65
CA ALA A 214 6.59 9.83 -24.63
C ALA A 214 6.75 8.58 -23.75
N GLY A 215 7.88 7.89 -23.87
CA GLY A 215 8.13 6.69 -23.07
C GLY A 215 9.24 5.82 -23.61
N ARG A 216 9.63 4.80 -22.84
CA ARG A 216 10.63 3.81 -23.30
C ARG A 216 10.12 3.08 -24.53
N VAL A 217 10.94 3.02 -25.58
CA VAL A 217 10.61 2.30 -26.81
C VAL A 217 10.85 0.80 -26.63
N ILE A 218 9.86 0.13 -26.05
CA ILE A 218 9.84 -1.32 -25.78
C ILE A 218 8.49 -1.93 -26.20
N PRO A 219 8.41 -3.24 -26.51
CA PRO A 219 7.20 -3.88 -27.04
C PRO A 219 5.93 -3.61 -26.21
N ASN A 220 6.05 -3.66 -24.89
CA ASN A 220 4.91 -3.63 -23.98
C ASN A 220 4.31 -2.21 -23.79
N LYS A 221 4.96 -1.19 -24.36
CA LYS A 221 4.52 0.21 -24.27
C LYS A 221 3.77 0.71 -25.51
N GLY A 222 3.47 -0.17 -26.47
CA GLY A 222 2.55 0.11 -27.58
C GLY A 222 3.09 1.00 -28.71
N VAL A 223 4.41 1.20 -28.79
CA VAL A 223 5.00 2.15 -29.77
C VAL A 223 4.75 1.70 -31.21
N LYS A 224 4.81 0.38 -31.43
CA LYS A 224 4.50 -0.22 -32.73
C LYS A 224 3.07 0.10 -33.15
N GLU A 225 2.13 -0.08 -32.23
CA GLU A 225 0.70 0.15 -32.42
C GLU A 225 0.41 1.64 -32.68
N ALA A 226 1.13 2.55 -32.01
CA ALA A 226 1.06 3.99 -32.29
C ALA A 226 1.47 4.33 -33.73
N VAL A 227 2.57 3.74 -34.21
CA VAL A 227 3.08 3.98 -35.57
C VAL A 227 2.15 3.35 -36.62
N GLU A 228 1.61 2.16 -36.36
CA GLU A 228 0.64 1.50 -37.23
C GLU A 228 -0.67 2.29 -37.32
N ALA A 229 -1.20 2.74 -36.18
CA ALA A 229 -2.39 3.59 -36.13
C ALA A 229 -2.19 4.92 -36.85
N PHE A 230 -1.02 5.57 -36.69
CA PHE A 230 -0.69 6.77 -37.44
C PHE A 230 -0.68 6.50 -38.96
N GLY A 231 -0.12 5.37 -39.38
CA GLY A 231 -0.12 4.96 -40.79
C GLY A 231 -1.51 4.75 -41.36
N LEU A 232 -2.36 4.02 -40.64
CA LEU A 232 -3.77 3.78 -41.02
C LEU A 232 -4.57 5.09 -41.11
N MET A 233 -4.32 6.03 -40.20
CA MET A 233 -4.92 7.36 -40.27
C MET A 233 -4.47 8.09 -41.55
N MET A 234 -3.18 8.10 -41.83
CA MET A 234 -2.62 8.77 -43.02
C MET A 234 -3.18 8.22 -44.34
N ASP A 235 -3.48 6.93 -44.41
CA ASP A 235 -4.04 6.29 -45.61
C ASP A 235 -5.49 6.73 -45.89
N HIS A 236 -6.26 7.12 -44.86
CA HIS A 236 -7.65 7.56 -44.98
C HIS A 236 -7.83 9.08 -45.03
N LEU A 237 -6.85 9.85 -44.55
CA LEU A 237 -6.94 11.31 -44.53
C LEU A 237 -7.00 11.92 -45.94
N SER A 238 -7.77 13.00 -46.08
CA SER A 238 -7.70 13.85 -47.27
C SER A 238 -6.34 14.56 -47.35
N ASP A 239 -5.95 14.97 -48.56
CA ASP A 239 -4.65 15.64 -48.78
C ASP A 239 -4.52 16.97 -48.02
N GLU A 240 -5.64 17.59 -47.67
CA GLU A 240 -5.69 18.78 -46.81
C GLU A 240 -5.09 18.49 -45.42
N TYR A 241 -5.48 17.38 -44.79
CA TYR A 241 -5.05 17.04 -43.43
C TYR A 241 -3.71 16.31 -43.38
N LYS A 242 -3.34 15.55 -44.42
CA LYS A 242 -2.02 14.88 -44.49
C LYS A 242 -0.86 15.85 -44.30
N ASN A 243 -1.00 17.09 -44.76
CA ASN A 243 0.03 18.11 -44.63
C ASN A 243 0.06 18.82 -43.25
N LYS A 244 -0.99 18.64 -42.44
CA LYS A 244 -1.20 19.32 -41.15
C LYS A 244 -0.94 18.42 -39.93
N VAL A 245 -0.33 17.25 -40.11
CA VAL A 245 -0.11 16.29 -39.02
C VAL A 245 1.30 15.71 -38.97
N SER A 246 1.81 15.50 -37.75
CA SER A 246 3.07 14.81 -37.46
C SER A 246 3.00 14.03 -36.16
N LEU A 247 3.89 13.05 -35.99
CA LEU A 247 4.07 12.26 -34.78
C LEU A 247 5.55 12.31 -34.37
N GLU A 248 5.83 12.69 -33.13
CA GLU A 248 7.17 12.53 -32.53
C GLU A 248 7.18 11.40 -31.52
N ILE A 249 8.24 10.60 -31.53
CA ILE A 249 8.47 9.49 -30.63
C ILE A 249 9.71 9.79 -29.81
N ILE A 250 9.53 10.06 -28.52
CA ILE A 250 10.61 10.40 -27.60
C ILE A 250 10.83 9.26 -26.61
N GLY A 251 12.06 8.79 -26.51
CA GLY A 251 12.47 7.78 -25.52
C GLY A 251 13.33 6.65 -26.06
N PHE A 252 13.95 6.83 -27.23
CA PHE A 252 14.97 5.93 -27.73
C PHE A 252 16.20 5.94 -26.82
N SER A 253 16.74 4.75 -26.58
CA SER A 253 17.94 4.55 -25.78
C SER A 253 19.22 4.98 -26.54
N ASP A 254 20.30 5.22 -25.78
CA ASP A 254 21.61 5.50 -26.38
C ASP A 254 22.19 4.30 -27.14
N ARG A 255 21.80 3.09 -26.76
CA ARG A 255 22.24 1.84 -27.40
C ARG A 255 21.06 1.13 -28.04
N THR A 256 20.89 1.37 -29.33
CA THR A 256 19.71 0.95 -30.07
C THR A 256 19.45 -0.56 -30.00
N THR A 257 18.28 -0.94 -29.51
CA THR A 257 17.81 -2.34 -29.43
C THR A 257 17.25 -2.83 -30.78
N ALA A 258 17.03 -4.14 -30.91
CA ALA A 258 16.39 -4.71 -32.11
C ALA A 258 14.97 -4.18 -32.33
N TYR A 259 14.20 -4.01 -31.24
CA TYR A 259 12.86 -3.42 -31.29
C TYR A 259 12.91 -1.95 -31.72
N GLU A 260 13.82 -1.16 -31.15
CA GLU A 260 13.99 0.25 -31.57
C GLU A 260 14.36 0.38 -33.05
N LYS A 261 15.24 -0.49 -33.59
CA LYS A 261 15.56 -0.53 -35.03
C LYS A 261 14.33 -0.83 -35.89
N MET A 262 13.45 -1.71 -35.45
CA MET A 262 12.19 -2.00 -36.13
C MET A 262 11.29 -0.76 -36.15
N ILE A 263 11.13 -0.07 -35.02
CA ILE A 263 10.33 1.17 -34.95
C ILE A 263 10.91 2.26 -35.86
N TYR A 264 12.24 2.45 -35.88
CA TYR A 264 12.88 3.38 -36.83
C TYR A 264 12.54 3.05 -38.29
N LYS A 265 12.62 1.76 -38.67
CA LYS A 265 12.29 1.32 -40.04
C LYS A 265 10.81 1.56 -40.38
N MET A 266 9.91 1.42 -39.41
CA MET A 266 8.49 1.74 -39.59
C MET A 266 8.27 3.25 -39.76
N ALA A 267 8.90 4.06 -38.91
CA ALA A 267 8.83 5.53 -38.98
C ALA A 267 9.36 6.09 -40.32
N GLN A 268 10.42 5.48 -40.88
CA GLN A 268 11.00 5.88 -42.17
C GLN A 268 10.05 5.75 -43.36
N LYS A 269 8.95 4.98 -43.26
CA LYS A 269 7.91 4.94 -44.29
C LYS A 269 7.17 6.27 -44.44
N TYR A 270 7.22 7.13 -43.42
CA TYR A 270 6.54 8.42 -43.35
C TYR A 270 7.57 9.54 -43.12
N PRO A 271 8.48 9.79 -44.09
CA PRO A 271 9.54 10.77 -43.93
C PRO A 271 8.96 12.16 -43.67
N ASN A 272 9.57 12.92 -42.76
CA ASN A 272 9.12 14.23 -42.31
C ASN A 272 7.74 14.26 -41.60
N LYS A 273 7.11 13.10 -41.37
CA LYS A 273 5.86 12.98 -40.61
C LYS A 273 6.05 12.29 -39.28
N ILE A 274 6.93 11.29 -39.21
CA ILE A 274 7.32 10.65 -37.95
C ILE A 274 8.78 10.98 -37.63
N VAL A 275 9.03 11.57 -36.46
CA VAL A 275 10.38 11.92 -35.99
C VAL A 275 10.69 11.17 -34.70
N CYS A 276 11.89 10.60 -34.61
CA CYS A 276 12.32 9.78 -33.49
C CYS A 276 13.44 10.50 -32.71
N HIS A 277 13.27 10.64 -31.41
CA HIS A 277 14.20 11.33 -30.52
C HIS A 277 14.70 10.42 -29.39
N LYS A 278 15.97 10.64 -29.01
CA LYS A 278 16.51 10.04 -27.78
C LYS A 278 15.71 10.47 -26.56
N ARG A 279 15.82 9.69 -25.48
CA ARG A 279 15.24 10.04 -24.18
C ARG A 279 15.76 11.41 -23.72
N LEU A 280 14.84 12.25 -23.26
CA LEU A 280 15.12 13.55 -22.65
C LEU A 280 15.03 13.44 -21.12
N SER A 281 15.63 14.39 -20.42
CA SER A 281 15.45 14.55 -18.97
C SER A 281 14.01 15.00 -18.63
N THR A 282 13.57 14.82 -17.39
CA THR A 282 12.23 15.22 -16.93
C THR A 282 11.97 16.72 -17.15
N ILE A 283 12.98 17.57 -16.90
CA ILE A 283 12.89 19.02 -17.12
C ILE A 283 12.74 19.35 -18.60
N GLU A 284 13.54 18.72 -19.46
CA GLU A 284 13.44 18.92 -20.92
C GLU A 284 12.09 18.41 -21.46
N MET A 285 11.63 17.24 -21.01
CA MET A 285 10.31 16.71 -21.36
C MET A 285 9.22 17.70 -20.96
N SER A 286 9.27 18.24 -19.74
CA SER A 286 8.26 19.19 -19.25
C SER A 286 8.06 20.39 -20.19
N LYS A 287 9.15 20.91 -20.75
CA LYS A 287 9.14 22.02 -21.72
C LYS A 287 8.66 21.54 -23.09
N LYS A 288 9.14 20.37 -23.51
CA LYS A 288 8.86 19.77 -24.83
C LYS A 288 7.38 19.47 -25.04
N TYR A 289 6.63 19.14 -23.98
CA TYR A 289 5.18 18.94 -24.05
C TYR A 289 4.43 20.13 -24.68
N ASN A 290 4.92 21.37 -24.50
CA ASN A 290 4.27 22.57 -25.06
C ASN A 290 4.38 22.66 -26.59
N ASP A 291 5.21 21.83 -27.22
CA ASP A 291 5.34 21.78 -28.68
C ASP A 291 4.20 20.97 -29.34
N PHE A 292 3.46 20.18 -28.55
CA PHE A 292 2.50 19.18 -29.02
C PHE A 292 1.05 19.50 -28.67
N ASP A 293 0.12 18.85 -29.37
CA ASP A 293 -1.32 19.01 -29.19
C ASP A 293 -1.96 17.79 -28.52
N VAL A 294 -1.46 16.60 -28.85
CA VAL A 294 -2.03 15.33 -28.42
C VAL A 294 -0.91 14.39 -27.98
N VAL A 295 -1.10 13.71 -26.85
CA VAL A 295 -0.22 12.63 -26.42
C VAL A 295 -0.91 11.29 -26.64
N ILE A 296 -0.15 10.31 -27.11
CA ILE A 296 -0.59 8.94 -27.32
C ILE A 296 0.20 8.04 -26.36
N MET A 297 -0.52 7.39 -25.45
CA MET A 297 0.03 6.43 -24.50
C MET A 297 -0.69 5.08 -24.65
N PRO A 298 -0.42 4.32 -25.74
CA PRO A 298 -1.13 3.10 -26.10
C PRO A 298 -0.58 1.86 -25.38
N THR A 299 -0.33 1.97 -24.07
CA THR A 299 0.32 0.92 -23.28
C THR A 299 -0.40 -0.43 -23.45
N ILE A 300 0.38 -1.50 -23.68
CA ILE A 300 -0.15 -2.86 -23.87
C ILE A 300 -0.24 -3.59 -22.53
N ASP A 301 0.85 -3.55 -21.75
CA ASP A 301 0.89 -4.11 -20.40
C ASP A 301 0.15 -3.23 -19.40
N GLU A 302 -0.14 -3.81 -18.23
CA GLU A 302 -0.75 -3.08 -17.14
C GLU A 302 0.23 -2.05 -16.55
N GLU A 303 -0.28 -0.86 -16.21
CA GLU A 303 0.53 0.22 -15.65
C GLU A 303 0.28 0.34 -14.14
N PRO A 304 1.31 0.36 -13.29
CA PRO A 304 1.16 0.50 -11.84
C PRO A 304 0.49 1.81 -11.40
N PHE A 305 0.72 2.91 -12.13
CA PHE A 305 0.13 4.22 -11.85
C PHE A 305 -0.13 5.00 -13.15
N GLY A 306 0.93 5.34 -13.89
CA GLY A 306 0.82 6.08 -15.14
C GLY A 306 1.17 7.57 -15.02
N LEU A 307 2.37 7.88 -14.51
CA LEU A 307 2.84 9.26 -14.35
C LEU A 307 2.77 10.08 -15.64
N VAL A 308 3.16 9.51 -16.78
CA VAL A 308 3.08 10.20 -18.09
C VAL A 308 1.65 10.62 -18.43
N ALA A 309 0.66 9.81 -18.07
CA ALA A 309 -0.75 10.14 -18.25
C ALA A 309 -1.14 11.32 -17.36
N LEU A 310 -0.78 11.27 -16.07
CA LEU A 310 -1.01 12.35 -15.10
C LEU A 310 -0.33 13.66 -15.53
N GLU A 311 0.94 13.63 -15.96
CA GLU A 311 1.68 14.80 -16.46
C GLU A 311 1.00 15.43 -17.69
N THR A 312 0.44 14.59 -18.57
CA THR A 312 -0.24 15.04 -19.78
C THR A 312 -1.53 15.77 -19.43
N ILE A 313 -2.38 15.14 -18.61
CA ILE A 313 -3.65 15.75 -18.22
C ILE A 313 -3.43 16.97 -17.31
N ALA A 314 -2.38 17.00 -16.48
CA ALA A 314 -2.02 18.14 -15.64
C ALA A 314 -1.63 19.38 -16.45
N LYS A 315 -1.16 19.21 -17.70
CA LYS A 315 -0.97 20.29 -18.68
C LYS A 315 -2.22 20.65 -19.48
N GLY A 316 -3.31 19.91 -19.31
CA GLY A 316 -4.52 20.07 -20.11
C GLY A 316 -4.34 19.73 -21.57
N MET A 317 -3.47 18.76 -21.86
CA MET A 317 -3.29 18.23 -23.21
C MET A 317 -4.26 17.08 -23.47
N ALA A 318 -4.74 16.96 -24.70
CA ALA A 318 -5.54 15.82 -25.10
C ALA A 318 -4.70 14.53 -25.03
N LEU A 319 -5.25 13.49 -24.39
CA LEU A 319 -4.60 12.21 -24.19
C LEU A 319 -5.44 11.09 -24.80
N ILE A 320 -4.81 10.27 -25.63
CA ILE A 320 -5.33 8.94 -25.99
C ILE A 320 -4.52 7.89 -25.22
N THR A 321 -5.19 7.03 -24.49
CA THR A 321 -4.54 5.97 -23.72
C THR A 321 -5.37 4.67 -23.72
N THR A 322 -4.97 3.67 -22.95
CA THR A 322 -5.59 2.35 -22.91
C THR A 322 -6.16 2.02 -21.54
N ASN A 323 -7.09 1.07 -21.52
CA ASN A 323 -7.58 0.46 -20.29
C ASN A 323 -6.50 -0.50 -19.73
N SER A 324 -5.45 0.07 -19.12
CA SER A 324 -4.30 -0.67 -18.59
C SER A 324 -3.95 -0.23 -17.18
N GLY A 325 -4.06 -1.15 -16.23
CA GLY A 325 -3.72 -0.99 -14.83
C GLY A 325 -4.43 0.19 -14.18
N ALA A 326 -3.64 1.07 -13.58
CA ALA A 326 -4.10 2.28 -12.90
C ALA A 326 -4.37 3.47 -13.85
N ILE A 327 -4.14 3.35 -15.16
CA ILE A 327 -4.37 4.50 -16.06
C ILE A 327 -5.82 5.03 -15.96
N PRO A 328 -6.88 4.20 -15.95
CA PRO A 328 -8.25 4.69 -15.85
C PRO A 328 -8.56 5.44 -14.55
N GLU A 329 -8.02 5.00 -13.40
CA GLU A 329 -8.21 5.71 -12.12
C GLU A 329 -7.47 7.06 -12.10
N VAL A 330 -6.33 7.15 -12.79
CA VAL A 330 -5.52 8.39 -12.87
C VAL A 330 -6.18 9.41 -13.78
N VAL A 331 -6.62 9.00 -14.97
CA VAL A 331 -7.11 9.95 -15.98
C VAL A 331 -8.59 10.27 -15.86
N GLY A 332 -9.37 9.38 -15.23
CA GLY A 332 -10.82 9.53 -15.13
C GLY A 332 -11.44 9.80 -16.48
N GLU A 333 -12.22 10.87 -16.57
CA GLU A 333 -12.84 11.30 -17.82
C GLU A 333 -11.99 12.32 -18.63
N GLY A 334 -10.75 12.55 -18.22
CA GLY A 334 -9.81 13.51 -18.80
C GLY A 334 -9.02 12.99 -20.00
N ALA A 335 -9.26 11.75 -20.43
CA ALA A 335 -8.59 11.13 -21.57
C ALA A 335 -9.54 10.24 -22.37
N ILE A 336 -9.16 9.94 -23.61
CA ILE A 336 -9.82 8.92 -24.43
C ILE A 336 -9.17 7.58 -24.09
N ILE A 337 -9.96 6.65 -23.54
CA ILE A 337 -9.50 5.29 -23.21
C ILE A 337 -9.92 4.33 -24.31
N VAL A 338 -8.95 3.67 -24.93
CA VAL A 338 -9.15 2.70 -26.03
C VAL A 338 -8.95 1.27 -25.51
N ASP A 339 -9.85 0.37 -25.91
CA ASP A 339 -9.76 -1.07 -25.61
C ASP A 339 -8.66 -1.77 -26.42
N LYS A 340 -7.92 -2.67 -25.78
CA LYS A 340 -6.80 -3.43 -26.37
C LYS A 340 -7.25 -4.67 -27.19
N LYS A 341 -8.43 -4.64 -27.81
CA LYS A 341 -9.04 -5.79 -28.51
C LYS A 341 -8.46 -5.99 -29.92
N SER A 342 -8.97 -6.95 -30.68
CA SER A 342 -8.43 -7.36 -32.00
C SER A 342 -8.33 -6.24 -33.05
N ASP A 343 -9.05 -5.15 -32.88
CA ASP A 343 -9.08 -3.95 -33.72
C ASP A 343 -8.34 -2.75 -33.10
N PHE A 344 -7.45 -2.98 -32.13
CA PHE A 344 -6.81 -1.92 -31.33
C PHE A 344 -6.15 -0.80 -32.16
N THR A 345 -5.39 -1.14 -33.20
CA THR A 345 -4.72 -0.14 -34.06
C THR A 345 -5.71 0.68 -34.88
N GLN A 346 -6.82 0.07 -35.31
CA GLN A 346 -7.90 0.78 -36.01
C GLN A 346 -8.63 1.73 -35.06
N ALA A 347 -8.96 1.27 -33.84
CA ALA A 347 -9.59 2.10 -32.83
C ALA A 347 -8.70 3.30 -32.45
N LEU A 348 -7.39 3.07 -32.26
CA LEU A 348 -6.42 4.12 -32.01
C LEU A 348 -6.35 5.12 -33.18
N SER A 349 -6.29 4.63 -34.42
CA SER A 349 -6.31 5.45 -35.64
C SER A 349 -7.53 6.35 -35.70
N SER A 350 -8.73 5.82 -35.43
CA SER A 350 -9.97 6.60 -35.46
C SER A 350 -10.00 7.70 -34.40
N GLN A 351 -9.45 7.46 -33.20
CA GLN A 351 -9.35 8.50 -32.17
C GLN A 351 -8.31 9.56 -32.51
N MET A 352 -7.18 9.17 -33.12
CA MET A 352 -6.20 10.12 -33.63
C MET A 352 -6.80 11.01 -34.71
N GLU A 353 -7.53 10.44 -35.67
CA GLU A 353 -8.23 11.18 -36.72
C GLU A 353 -9.25 12.16 -36.14
N LYS A 354 -10.07 11.72 -35.17
CA LYS A 354 -11.03 12.58 -34.49
C LYS A 354 -10.36 13.78 -33.83
N LEU A 355 -9.28 13.54 -33.07
CA LEU A 355 -8.54 14.63 -32.42
C LEU A 355 -7.77 15.51 -33.41
N LEU A 356 -7.44 15.03 -34.61
CA LEU A 356 -6.83 15.85 -35.66
C LEU A 356 -7.85 16.81 -36.28
N ILE A 357 -9.04 16.31 -36.63
CA ILE A 357 -10.07 17.04 -37.37
C ILE A 357 -10.85 18.00 -36.47
N ASP A 358 -11.22 17.56 -35.27
CA ASP A 358 -12.08 18.33 -34.36
C ASP A 358 -11.24 19.06 -33.30
N SER A 359 -10.81 20.28 -33.64
CA SER A 359 -10.00 21.13 -32.76
C SER A 359 -10.74 21.57 -31.51
N GLU A 360 -12.05 21.78 -31.58
CA GLU A 360 -12.86 22.18 -30.43
C GLU A 360 -13.02 21.02 -29.46
N TYR A 361 -13.33 19.81 -29.95
CA TYR A 361 -13.33 18.61 -29.10
C TYR A 361 -11.97 18.36 -28.44
N ARG A 362 -10.86 18.57 -29.16
CA ARG A 362 -9.51 18.47 -28.61
C ARG A 362 -9.27 19.48 -27.48
N LYS A 363 -9.71 20.73 -27.64
CA LYS A 363 -9.61 21.79 -26.60
C LYS A 363 -10.48 21.49 -25.40
N GLU A 364 -11.71 21.03 -25.61
CA GLU A 364 -12.62 20.63 -24.54
C GLU A 364 -12.07 19.46 -23.73
N LEU A 365 -11.54 18.44 -24.40
CA LEU A 365 -10.85 17.33 -23.74
C LEU A 365 -9.65 17.82 -22.92
N GLY A 366 -8.85 18.73 -23.46
CA GLY A 366 -7.73 19.33 -22.72
C GLY A 366 -8.16 20.09 -21.47
N LYS A 367 -9.23 20.90 -21.54
CA LYS A 367 -9.80 21.59 -20.36
C LYS A 367 -10.27 20.60 -19.30
N LYS A 368 -10.96 19.54 -19.75
CA LYS A 368 -11.43 18.47 -18.87
C LYS A 368 -10.27 17.73 -18.23
N ALA A 369 -9.25 17.39 -19.00
CA ALA A 369 -8.01 16.78 -18.54
C ALA A 369 -7.34 17.60 -17.42
N PHE A 370 -7.23 18.92 -17.62
CA PHE A 370 -6.63 19.83 -16.63
C PHE A 370 -7.38 19.85 -15.29
N SER A 371 -8.71 19.78 -15.35
CA SER A 371 -9.58 19.67 -14.18
C SER A 371 -9.46 18.31 -13.50
N GLU A 372 -9.50 17.22 -14.27
CA GLU A 372 -9.41 15.85 -13.75
C GLU A 372 -8.07 15.58 -13.05
N ALA A 373 -6.96 16.11 -13.58
CA ALA A 373 -5.64 16.00 -12.96
C ALA A 373 -5.58 16.52 -11.51
N ARG A 374 -6.47 17.45 -11.16
CA ARG A 374 -6.57 18.11 -9.86
C ARG A 374 -7.76 17.64 -9.03
N ARG A 375 -8.53 16.68 -9.54
CA ARG A 375 -9.69 16.11 -8.83
C ARG A 375 -9.27 15.33 -7.59
N VAL A 376 -8.14 14.64 -7.66
CA VAL A 376 -7.57 13.83 -6.58
C VAL A 376 -6.38 14.58 -5.99
N VAL A 377 -6.56 15.15 -4.80
CA VAL A 377 -5.52 15.93 -4.11
C VAL A 377 -4.27 15.07 -3.85
N GLU A 378 -4.47 13.76 -3.72
CA GLU A 378 -3.41 12.79 -3.48
C GLU A 378 -2.47 12.56 -4.66
N PHE A 379 -2.79 13.07 -5.85
CA PHE A 379 -1.88 13.06 -6.99
C PHE A 379 -0.86 14.20 -6.96
N ASP A 380 -0.96 15.14 -6.02
CA ASP A 380 0.10 16.11 -5.77
C ASP A 380 1.23 15.49 -4.94
N ILE A 381 2.43 15.45 -5.50
CA ILE A 381 3.62 14.92 -4.83
C ILE A 381 3.99 15.73 -3.58
N ASN A 382 3.60 17.01 -3.49
CA ASN A 382 3.91 17.86 -2.32
C ASN A 382 3.27 17.32 -1.04
N THR A 383 2.14 16.62 -1.15
CA THR A 383 1.42 16.03 -0.02
C THR A 383 1.82 14.58 0.26
N TYR A 384 2.75 14.03 -0.54
CA TYR A 384 3.16 12.64 -0.48
C TYR A 384 3.86 12.29 0.84
N TYR A 385 4.81 13.14 1.24
CA TYR A 385 5.58 12.94 2.46
C TYR A 385 4.69 12.98 3.71
N ASP A 386 3.79 13.96 3.81
CA ASP A 386 2.87 14.06 4.95
C ASP A 386 1.93 12.86 5.04
N ARG A 387 1.45 12.33 3.90
CA ARG A 387 0.68 11.08 3.88
C ARG A 387 1.52 9.88 4.30
N LEU A 388 2.78 9.79 3.87
CA LEU A 388 3.68 8.72 4.31
C LEU A 388 3.89 8.80 5.83
N VAL A 389 4.18 9.98 6.38
CA VAL A 389 4.28 10.22 7.83
C VAL A 389 3.00 9.75 8.52
N ASN A 390 1.83 10.14 8.01
CA ASN A 390 0.55 9.69 8.56
C ASN A 390 0.40 8.17 8.52
N ILE A 391 0.82 7.48 7.46
CA ILE A 391 0.79 6.00 7.39
C ILE A 391 1.70 5.39 8.47
N LEU A 392 2.90 5.94 8.65
CA LEU A 392 3.88 5.41 9.61
C LEU A 392 3.52 5.74 11.07
N ASP A 393 2.95 6.92 11.32
CA ASP A 393 2.57 7.41 12.66
C ASP A 393 1.14 7.02 13.05
N THR A 394 0.28 6.69 12.10
CA THR A 394 -0.96 5.97 12.43
C THR A 394 -0.51 4.68 13.09
N GLU A 395 -0.90 4.46 14.34
CA GLU A 395 -0.71 3.20 15.06
C GLU A 395 -1.30 2.06 14.23
N CYS A 396 -0.48 1.54 13.33
CA CYS A 396 -0.68 0.30 12.62
C CYS A 396 0.38 -0.71 13.08
N SER A 397 0.85 -0.59 14.32
CA SER A 397 0.86 -1.80 15.13
C SER A 397 -0.56 -2.37 15.04
N GLN A 398 -0.71 -3.67 14.77
CA GLN A 398 -1.90 -4.33 15.30
C GLN A 398 -1.84 -4.03 16.80
N ASN A 399 -2.59 -3.06 17.29
CA ASN A 399 -2.54 -2.68 18.69
C ASN A 399 -2.84 -3.92 19.52
N LYS A 400 -2.08 -4.13 20.58
CA LYS A 400 -2.23 -5.35 21.35
C LYS A 400 -3.60 -5.32 22.03
N ILE A 401 -4.37 -6.39 21.90
CA ILE A 401 -5.70 -6.47 22.53
C ILE A 401 -5.59 -7.44 23.71
N SER A 402 -5.78 -6.93 24.92
CA SER A 402 -5.87 -7.76 26.12
C SER A 402 -7.31 -8.24 26.30
N ILE A 403 -7.50 -9.55 26.12
CA ILE A 403 -8.76 -10.25 26.37
C ILE A 403 -8.73 -10.79 27.80
N ILE A 404 -9.62 -10.29 28.65
CA ILE A 404 -9.72 -10.69 30.06
C ILE A 404 -10.88 -11.68 30.21
N VAL A 405 -10.57 -12.88 30.70
CA VAL A 405 -11.51 -13.98 30.92
C VAL A 405 -11.55 -14.31 32.41
N PRO A 406 -12.55 -13.83 33.17
CA PRO A 406 -12.77 -14.29 34.54
C PRO A 406 -13.28 -15.74 34.53
N VAL A 407 -12.72 -16.58 35.40
CA VAL A 407 -12.98 -18.02 35.46
C VAL A 407 -13.39 -18.39 36.89
N TYR A 408 -14.56 -19.00 37.05
CA TYR A 408 -15.00 -19.57 38.33
C TYR A 408 -15.99 -20.72 38.11
N ASN A 409 -15.56 -21.96 38.35
CA ASN A 409 -16.39 -23.17 38.25
C ASN A 409 -17.12 -23.36 36.89
N VAL A 410 -16.36 -23.34 35.79
CA VAL A 410 -16.84 -23.36 34.40
C VAL A 410 -16.15 -24.43 33.54
N GLU A 411 -15.68 -25.52 34.15
CA GLU A 411 -14.84 -26.54 33.50
C GLU A 411 -15.43 -27.08 32.18
N LYS A 412 -16.77 -27.10 32.06
CA LYS A 412 -17.50 -27.60 30.88
C LYS A 412 -17.38 -26.70 29.64
N TYR A 413 -17.16 -25.40 29.82
CA TYR A 413 -17.25 -24.40 28.74
C TYR A 413 -15.92 -23.72 28.44
N LEU A 414 -15.01 -23.67 29.42
CA LEU A 414 -13.77 -22.92 29.35
C LEU A 414 -12.91 -23.29 28.12
N GLU A 415 -12.79 -24.58 27.81
CA GLU A 415 -11.99 -25.02 26.66
C GLU A 415 -12.54 -24.47 25.33
N ARG A 416 -13.86 -24.45 25.15
CA ARG A 416 -14.51 -23.88 23.96
C ARG A 416 -14.29 -22.37 23.89
N CYS A 417 -14.47 -21.67 25.00
CA CYS A 417 -14.22 -20.24 25.12
C CYS A 417 -12.79 -19.92 24.67
N VAL A 418 -11.78 -20.50 25.31
CA VAL A 418 -10.38 -20.19 25.05
C VAL A 418 -9.95 -20.60 23.64
N LYS A 419 -10.41 -21.76 23.12
CA LYS A 419 -10.15 -22.13 21.73
C LYS A 419 -10.72 -21.12 20.73
N SER A 420 -11.87 -20.49 21.02
CA SER A 420 -12.41 -19.44 20.14
C SER A 420 -11.55 -18.18 20.12
N LEU A 421 -10.83 -17.89 21.22
CA LEU A 421 -9.91 -16.76 21.33
C LEU A 421 -8.57 -17.05 20.63
N ILE A 422 -8.05 -18.26 20.81
CA ILE A 422 -6.81 -18.71 20.14
C ILE A 422 -6.97 -18.64 18.62
N ASN A 423 -8.14 -19.04 18.10
CA ASN A 423 -8.43 -19.13 16.67
C ASN A 423 -8.97 -17.83 16.06
N GLN A 424 -8.84 -16.67 16.73
CA GLN A 424 -9.16 -15.39 16.11
C GLN A 424 -8.24 -15.09 14.93
N THR A 425 -8.77 -14.46 13.87
CA THR A 425 -7.99 -13.97 12.72
C THR A 425 -7.05 -12.82 13.10
N TYR A 426 -7.37 -12.08 14.17
CA TYR A 426 -6.49 -11.07 14.75
C TYR A 426 -5.45 -11.73 15.66
N SER A 427 -4.15 -11.59 15.34
CA SER A 427 -3.09 -12.37 15.98
C SER A 427 -2.45 -11.71 17.20
N ASN A 428 -2.37 -10.36 17.26
CA ASN A 428 -1.73 -9.65 18.37
C ASN A 428 -2.62 -9.55 19.63
N LEU A 429 -2.87 -10.69 20.24
CA LEU A 429 -3.68 -10.85 21.43
C LEU A 429 -2.83 -11.13 22.67
N GLU A 430 -3.33 -10.70 23.82
CA GLU A 430 -2.97 -11.19 25.14
C GLU A 430 -4.22 -11.74 25.79
N ILE A 431 -4.22 -13.01 26.18
CA ILE A 431 -5.40 -13.65 26.77
C ILE A 431 -5.10 -13.86 28.25
N ILE A 432 -5.86 -13.22 29.13
CA ILE A 432 -5.65 -13.25 30.58
C ILE A 432 -6.77 -14.06 31.21
N LEU A 433 -6.45 -15.28 31.65
CA LEU A 433 -7.36 -16.15 32.39
C LEU A 433 -7.19 -15.84 33.89
N VAL A 434 -8.26 -15.37 34.52
CA VAL A 434 -8.28 -15.03 35.96
C VAL A 434 -9.13 -16.07 36.68
N ASP A 435 -8.49 -17.10 37.24
CA ASP A 435 -9.14 -18.09 38.08
C ASP A 435 -9.43 -17.51 39.47
N ASP A 436 -10.71 -17.25 39.72
CA ASP A 436 -11.23 -16.60 40.92
C ASP A 436 -11.51 -17.60 42.06
N GLY A 437 -10.59 -18.54 42.25
CA GLY A 437 -10.66 -19.56 43.30
C GLY A 437 -11.64 -20.68 42.98
N SER A 438 -11.61 -21.21 41.76
CA SER A 438 -12.43 -22.35 41.35
C SER A 438 -12.20 -23.59 42.25
N THR A 439 -13.29 -24.32 42.50
CA THR A 439 -13.30 -25.57 43.27
C THR A 439 -13.47 -26.82 42.40
N ASP A 440 -13.79 -26.64 41.11
CA ASP A 440 -13.79 -27.68 40.09
C ASP A 440 -12.43 -27.75 39.36
N ASN A 441 -12.36 -28.40 38.18
CA ASN A 441 -11.11 -28.49 37.42
C ASN A 441 -10.75 -27.22 36.61
N SER A 442 -11.51 -26.12 36.71
CA SER A 442 -11.29 -24.93 35.87
C SER A 442 -9.90 -24.30 36.07
N GLY A 443 -9.41 -24.23 37.30
CA GLY A 443 -8.08 -23.68 37.60
C GLY A 443 -6.97 -24.49 36.92
N LYS A 444 -7.01 -25.82 37.06
CA LYS A 444 -6.06 -26.72 36.38
C LYS A 444 -6.16 -26.61 34.86
N LEU A 445 -7.38 -26.46 34.33
CA LEU A 445 -7.60 -26.31 32.90
C LEU A 445 -7.02 -24.99 32.37
N CYS A 446 -7.02 -23.90 33.15
CA CYS A 446 -6.33 -22.66 32.78
C CYS A 446 -4.83 -22.90 32.58
N ASP A 447 -4.18 -23.60 33.52
CA ASP A 447 -2.76 -23.93 33.43
C ASP A 447 -2.46 -24.77 32.17
N GLU A 448 -3.26 -25.80 31.91
CA GLU A 448 -3.10 -26.66 30.73
C GLU A 448 -3.26 -25.87 29.42
N LEU A 449 -4.27 -24.99 29.34
CA LEU A 449 -4.50 -24.14 28.18
C LEU A 449 -3.36 -23.14 27.95
N SER A 450 -2.74 -22.62 29.03
CA SER A 450 -1.59 -21.70 28.91
C SER A 450 -0.37 -22.31 28.24
N GLN A 451 -0.24 -23.65 28.30
CA GLN A 451 0.85 -24.36 27.63
C GLN A 451 0.59 -24.54 26.13
N LEU A 452 -0.64 -24.36 25.66
CA LEU A 452 -1.02 -24.52 24.25
C LEU A 452 -0.78 -23.25 23.41
N ASP A 453 -0.79 -22.07 24.04
CA ASP A 453 -0.63 -20.80 23.35
C ASP A 453 0.12 -19.79 24.23
N SER A 454 1.25 -19.30 23.74
CA SER A 454 2.13 -18.37 24.48
C SER A 454 1.51 -17.00 24.75
N ARG A 455 0.37 -16.67 24.12
CA ARG A 455 -0.38 -15.43 24.37
C ARG A 455 -1.21 -15.50 25.65
N ILE A 456 -1.37 -16.70 26.24
CA ILE A 456 -2.18 -16.91 27.43
C ILE A 456 -1.37 -16.67 28.70
N LYS A 457 -1.91 -15.83 29.59
CA LYS A 457 -1.45 -15.59 30.95
C LYS A 457 -2.51 -16.07 31.92
N VAL A 458 -2.09 -16.81 32.95
CA VAL A 458 -2.99 -17.31 34.00
C VAL A 458 -2.66 -16.64 35.32
N VAL A 459 -3.69 -16.24 36.06
CA VAL A 459 -3.57 -15.79 37.44
C VAL A 459 -4.61 -16.49 38.29
N HIS A 460 -4.17 -17.02 39.42
CA HIS A 460 -5.05 -17.60 40.44
C HIS A 460 -5.17 -16.64 41.61
N GLN A 461 -6.39 -16.41 42.06
CA GLN A 461 -6.67 -15.59 43.23
C GLN A 461 -7.69 -16.23 44.15
N GLN A 462 -7.82 -15.70 45.37
CA GLN A 462 -8.97 -16.02 46.21
C GLN A 462 -10.23 -15.36 45.63
N ASN A 463 -11.39 -16.02 45.79
CA ASN A 463 -12.65 -15.57 45.22
C ASN A 463 -13.02 -14.12 45.63
N ARG A 464 -12.92 -13.20 44.67
CA ARG A 464 -13.32 -11.79 44.76
C ARG A 464 -14.51 -11.46 43.85
N ARG A 465 -15.16 -12.51 43.32
CA ARG A 465 -16.26 -12.48 42.35
C ARG A 465 -15.83 -11.83 41.03
N LEU A 466 -16.78 -11.82 40.08
CA LEU A 466 -16.59 -11.34 38.70
C LEU A 466 -15.88 -9.98 38.59
N SER A 467 -16.30 -8.98 39.37
CA SER A 467 -15.69 -7.64 39.35
C SER A 467 -14.26 -7.63 39.84
N GLY A 468 -13.95 -8.39 40.91
CA GLY A 468 -12.59 -8.55 41.40
C GLY A 468 -11.70 -9.24 40.37
N ALA A 469 -12.19 -10.31 39.74
CA ALA A 469 -11.47 -11.01 38.68
C ALA A 469 -11.18 -10.11 37.46
N ARG A 470 -12.16 -9.33 36.99
CA ARG A 470 -11.96 -8.35 35.91
C ARG A 470 -10.94 -7.27 36.27
N ASN A 471 -10.97 -6.77 37.50
CA ASN A 471 -10.00 -5.77 37.96
C ASN A 471 -8.57 -6.36 38.02
N THR A 472 -8.40 -7.59 38.50
CA THR A 472 -7.09 -8.27 38.45
C THR A 472 -6.60 -8.44 37.02
N GLY A 473 -7.50 -8.79 36.09
CA GLY A 473 -7.17 -8.85 34.67
C GLY A 473 -6.76 -7.49 34.09
N LEU A 474 -7.43 -6.41 34.49
CA LEU A 474 -7.10 -5.04 34.09
C LEU A 474 -5.71 -4.63 34.59
N ASP A 475 -5.36 -4.97 35.83
CA ASP A 475 -4.06 -4.64 36.41
C ASP A 475 -2.90 -5.40 35.72
N MET A 476 -3.20 -6.50 35.03
CA MET A 476 -2.23 -7.29 34.26
C MET A 476 -2.21 -6.96 32.76
N ALA A 477 -3.22 -6.25 32.26
CA ALA A 477 -3.39 -5.98 30.85
C ALA A 477 -2.31 -5.04 30.31
N ALA A 478 -1.66 -5.44 29.22
CA ALA A 478 -0.62 -4.67 28.53
C ALA A 478 -1.04 -4.23 27.11
N GLY A 479 -2.30 -4.44 26.75
CA GLY A 479 -2.86 -4.08 25.45
C GLY A 479 -3.34 -2.64 25.38
N ASP A 480 -3.28 -2.05 24.19
CA ASP A 480 -3.84 -0.72 23.91
C ASP A 480 -5.39 -0.75 23.84
N TYR A 481 -5.96 -1.95 23.70
CA TYR A 481 -7.39 -2.21 23.83
C TYR A 481 -7.67 -3.33 24.83
N ILE A 482 -8.82 -3.22 25.49
CA ILE A 482 -9.35 -4.21 26.43
C ILE A 482 -10.63 -4.81 25.87
N PHE A 483 -10.74 -6.13 25.95
CA PHE A 483 -11.98 -6.87 25.66
C PHE A 483 -12.25 -7.83 26.83
N PHE A 484 -13.49 -7.90 27.29
CA PHE A 484 -13.87 -8.89 28.32
C PHE A 484 -14.62 -10.03 27.66
N VAL A 485 -14.42 -11.26 28.11
CA VAL A 485 -15.18 -12.42 27.65
C VAL A 485 -15.59 -13.23 28.86
N ASP A 486 -16.88 -13.54 29.00
CA ASP A 486 -17.33 -14.45 30.05
C ASP A 486 -16.97 -15.89 29.66
N SER A 487 -16.49 -16.69 30.61
CA SER A 487 -15.84 -17.98 30.35
C SER A 487 -16.75 -19.09 29.82
N ASP A 488 -18.06 -18.86 29.78
CA ASP A 488 -19.10 -19.71 29.19
C ASP A 488 -19.53 -19.29 27.78
N ASP A 489 -19.03 -18.13 27.29
CA ASP A 489 -19.25 -17.62 25.94
C ASP A 489 -18.13 -18.02 24.95
N TYR A 490 -18.34 -17.75 23.66
CA TYR A 490 -17.32 -17.91 22.62
C TYR A 490 -17.50 -16.88 21.51
N LEU A 491 -16.42 -16.56 20.80
CA LEU A 491 -16.42 -15.56 19.73
C LEU A 491 -16.44 -16.21 18.34
N ALA A 492 -17.05 -15.50 17.37
CA ALA A 492 -16.83 -15.80 15.95
C ALA A 492 -15.35 -15.58 15.60
N THR A 493 -14.82 -16.34 14.64
CA THR A 493 -13.37 -16.37 14.32
C THR A 493 -12.81 -15.01 13.85
N ASP A 494 -13.65 -14.13 13.32
CA ASP A 494 -13.26 -12.80 12.83
C ASP A 494 -13.79 -11.64 13.69
N ALA A 495 -14.28 -11.93 14.91
CA ALA A 495 -14.92 -10.94 15.77
C ALA A 495 -13.95 -9.82 16.16
N ILE A 496 -12.77 -10.17 16.69
CA ILE A 496 -11.81 -9.17 17.18
C ILE A 496 -11.24 -8.32 16.04
N GLU A 497 -10.94 -8.94 14.89
CA GLU A 497 -10.48 -8.25 13.68
C GLU A 497 -11.49 -7.20 13.22
N LYS A 498 -12.78 -7.58 13.10
CA LYS A 498 -13.85 -6.65 12.69
C LYS A 498 -14.05 -5.53 13.69
N MET A 499 -14.07 -5.84 14.99
CA MET A 499 -14.24 -4.82 16.03
C MET A 499 -13.08 -3.83 16.03
N TYR A 500 -11.84 -4.30 15.88
CA TYR A 500 -10.66 -3.46 15.80
C TYR A 500 -10.64 -2.59 14.52
N ALA A 501 -10.99 -3.16 13.38
CA ALA A 501 -11.12 -2.41 12.12
C ALA A 501 -12.16 -1.28 12.24
N HIS A 502 -13.28 -1.51 12.94
CA HIS A 502 -14.26 -0.47 13.22
C HIS A 502 -13.77 0.57 14.23
N ALA A 503 -13.04 0.16 15.27
CA ALA A 503 -12.47 1.07 16.25
C ALA A 503 -11.52 2.08 15.60
N THR A 504 -10.66 1.59 14.70
CA THR A 504 -9.66 2.39 13.98
C THR A 504 -10.29 3.28 12.89
N SER A 505 -11.11 2.69 12.00
CA SER A 505 -11.74 3.44 10.90
C SER A 505 -12.68 4.55 11.36
N CYS A 506 -13.46 4.31 12.41
CA CYS A 506 -14.38 5.30 12.97
C CYS A 506 -13.75 6.15 14.08
N LYS A 507 -12.48 5.91 14.43
CA LYS A 507 -11.78 6.51 15.60
C LYS A 507 -12.55 6.35 16.92
N ALA A 508 -13.37 5.31 17.04
CA ALA A 508 -14.26 5.10 18.19
C ALA A 508 -13.48 4.76 19.47
N ASP A 509 -13.97 5.23 20.62
CA ASP A 509 -13.37 4.86 21.92
C ASP A 509 -13.87 3.51 22.44
N VAL A 510 -15.07 3.09 22.02
CA VAL A 510 -15.70 1.81 22.35
C VAL A 510 -16.42 1.26 21.12
N VAL A 511 -16.27 -0.03 20.84
CA VAL A 511 -17.00 -0.76 19.79
C VAL A 511 -17.79 -1.89 20.44
N ALA A 512 -19.08 -2.02 20.12
CA ALA A 512 -19.93 -3.10 20.60
C ALA A 512 -20.25 -4.08 19.45
N CYS A 513 -20.27 -5.38 19.73
CA CYS A 513 -20.69 -6.40 18.77
C CYS A 513 -22.07 -6.97 19.14
N GLY A 514 -22.71 -7.60 18.14
CA GLY A 514 -23.96 -8.32 18.35
C GLY A 514 -23.78 -9.57 19.19
N ILE A 515 -24.89 -10.08 19.72
CA ILE A 515 -24.96 -11.25 20.60
C ILE A 515 -25.91 -12.27 19.99
N THR A 516 -25.52 -13.55 20.03
CA THR A 516 -26.38 -14.68 19.67
C THR A 516 -26.49 -15.61 20.87
N GLN A 517 -27.72 -15.96 21.26
CA GLN A 517 -27.97 -16.95 22.30
C GLN A 517 -27.82 -18.36 21.72
N VAL A 518 -27.02 -19.17 22.41
CA VAL A 518 -26.70 -20.55 22.03
C VAL A 518 -27.21 -21.47 23.12
N PHE A 519 -27.97 -22.49 22.73
CA PHE A 519 -28.53 -23.49 23.63
C PHE A 519 -28.10 -24.89 23.18
N ASP A 520 -27.94 -25.82 24.11
CA ASP A 520 -27.51 -27.19 23.78
C ASP A 520 -28.49 -27.95 22.88
N THR A 521 -29.78 -27.56 22.90
CA THR A 521 -30.87 -28.28 22.21
C THR A 521 -31.74 -27.42 21.30
N ASN A 522 -31.55 -26.10 21.28
CA ASN A 522 -32.36 -25.17 20.49
C ASN A 522 -31.52 -24.44 19.43
N PRO A 523 -32.13 -23.99 18.32
CA PRO A 523 -31.44 -23.18 17.33
C PRO A 523 -30.92 -21.87 17.93
N GLU A 524 -29.82 -21.36 17.37
CA GLU A 524 -29.24 -20.08 17.73
C GLU A 524 -30.24 -18.93 17.50
N VAL A 525 -30.35 -18.03 18.48
CA VAL A 525 -31.29 -16.89 18.43
C VAL A 525 -30.51 -15.57 18.53
N PRO A 526 -30.52 -14.71 17.51
CA PRO A 526 -29.94 -13.38 17.60
C PRO A 526 -30.63 -12.57 18.71
N PHE A 527 -29.85 -12.03 19.64
CA PHE A 527 -30.35 -11.26 20.78
C PHE A 527 -30.39 -9.76 20.51
N THR A 528 -29.41 -9.24 19.75
CA THR A 528 -29.31 -7.81 19.40
C THR A 528 -29.78 -7.54 17.97
N ASN A 529 -30.30 -6.34 17.74
CA ASN A 529 -30.70 -5.87 16.42
C ASN A 529 -29.48 -5.78 15.46
N SER A 530 -29.71 -5.97 14.16
CA SER A 530 -28.65 -6.02 13.13
C SER A 530 -28.17 -4.65 12.64
N LYS A 531 -28.73 -3.56 13.17
CA LYS A 531 -28.42 -2.21 12.69
C LYS A 531 -27.13 -1.67 13.31
N ALA A 532 -26.05 -1.69 12.54
CA ALA A 532 -24.82 -0.99 12.87
C ALA A 532 -25.00 0.54 12.85
N GLY A 533 -24.25 1.25 13.69
CA GLY A 533 -24.30 2.71 13.78
C GLY A 533 -23.11 3.28 14.56
N SER A 534 -23.02 4.61 14.57
CA SER A 534 -22.08 5.37 15.39
C SER A 534 -22.88 6.36 16.23
N TRP A 535 -22.56 6.44 17.51
CA TRP A 535 -23.28 7.24 18.49
C TRP A 535 -22.29 8.00 19.36
N SER A 536 -22.63 9.23 19.73
CA SER A 536 -21.96 9.91 20.84
C SER A 536 -22.20 9.17 22.16
N GLY A 537 -21.38 9.44 23.18
CA GLY A 537 -21.55 8.80 24.49
C GLY A 537 -22.96 8.97 25.08
N ARG A 538 -23.57 10.15 24.90
CA ARG A 538 -24.95 10.41 25.37
C ARG A 538 -25.98 9.59 24.60
N GLU A 539 -25.85 9.52 23.28
CA GLU A 539 -26.75 8.73 22.44
C GLU A 539 -26.63 7.24 22.72
N ALA A 540 -25.40 6.75 22.93
CA ALA A 540 -25.16 5.36 23.26
C ALA A 540 -25.88 4.95 24.57
N VAL A 541 -25.88 5.82 25.58
CA VAL A 541 -26.64 5.58 26.83
C VAL A 541 -28.15 5.55 26.57
N MET A 542 -28.67 6.44 25.72
CA MET A 542 -30.10 6.42 25.35
C MET A 542 -30.46 5.15 24.59
N GLU A 543 -29.61 4.69 23.66
CA GLU A 543 -29.81 3.43 22.93
C GLU A 543 -29.81 2.21 23.86
N MET A 544 -28.92 2.20 24.88
CA MET A 544 -28.90 1.17 25.92
C MET A 544 -30.18 1.13 26.74
N MET A 545 -30.80 2.29 27.00
CA MET A 545 -32.00 2.39 27.83
C MET A 545 -33.30 2.16 27.06
N SER A 546 -33.35 2.52 25.77
CA SER A 546 -34.61 2.62 25.01
C SER A 546 -34.81 1.55 23.94
N ASN A 547 -33.73 1.09 23.29
CA ASN A 547 -33.87 0.33 22.03
C ASN A 547 -33.13 -1.02 22.01
N ASN A 548 -32.33 -1.35 23.04
CA ASN A 548 -31.47 -2.54 23.07
C ASN A 548 -30.52 -2.68 21.86
N ASN A 549 -30.28 -1.59 21.11
CA ASN A 549 -29.30 -1.58 20.02
C ASN A 549 -27.86 -1.69 20.54
N ILE A 550 -27.64 -1.27 21.79
CA ILE A 550 -26.39 -1.44 22.52
C ILE A 550 -26.71 -2.13 23.85
N CYS A 551 -26.14 -3.30 24.11
CA CYS A 551 -26.35 -4.01 25.38
C CYS A 551 -25.62 -3.32 26.54
N THR A 552 -26.10 -3.47 27.78
CA THR A 552 -25.46 -2.92 29.00
C THR A 552 -24.31 -3.78 29.54
N THR A 553 -24.03 -4.94 28.91
CA THR A 553 -22.99 -5.87 29.34
C THR A 553 -21.57 -5.37 29.03
N ALA A 554 -20.56 -5.86 29.77
CA ALA A 554 -19.17 -5.46 29.55
C ALA A 554 -18.47 -6.31 28.48
N TRP A 555 -18.89 -7.57 28.30
CA TRP A 555 -18.20 -8.61 27.54
C TRP A 555 -18.44 -8.60 26.03
N ASN A 556 -19.32 -7.75 25.51
CA ASN A 556 -19.54 -7.61 24.07
C ASN A 556 -18.88 -6.35 23.48
N LYS A 557 -17.89 -5.77 24.18
CA LYS A 557 -17.31 -4.47 23.85
C LYS A 557 -15.80 -4.48 23.87
N LEU A 558 -15.23 -3.83 22.86
CA LEU A 558 -13.81 -3.50 22.74
C LEU A 558 -13.62 -2.04 23.17
N TYR A 559 -12.75 -1.81 24.15
CA TYR A 559 -12.50 -0.50 24.75
C TYR A 559 -11.07 -0.07 24.50
N LYS A 560 -10.82 1.23 24.25
CA LYS A 560 -9.46 1.76 24.38
C LYS A 560 -8.98 1.62 25.84
N ALA A 561 -7.76 1.14 26.04
CA ALA A 561 -7.21 0.87 27.38
C ALA A 561 -7.16 2.12 28.26
N LYS A 562 -6.89 3.30 27.69
CA LYS A 562 -6.89 4.59 28.41
C LYS A 562 -8.19 4.90 29.18
N LEU A 563 -9.33 4.33 28.75
CA LEU A 563 -10.60 4.52 29.45
C LEU A 563 -10.60 3.86 30.84
N TRP A 564 -9.74 2.86 31.03
CA TRP A 564 -9.61 2.09 32.27
C TRP A 564 -8.54 2.62 33.22
N GLU A 565 -7.85 3.73 32.92
CA GLU A 565 -6.83 4.28 33.83
C GLU A 565 -7.43 4.68 35.19
N ASN A 566 -8.62 5.27 35.18
CA ASN A 566 -9.28 5.81 36.39
C ASN A 566 -10.64 5.17 36.68
N ILE A 567 -10.96 4.06 36.02
CA ILE A 567 -12.24 3.35 36.13
C ILE A 567 -11.98 1.91 36.55
N ARG A 568 -12.76 1.41 37.52
CA ARG A 568 -12.73 0.01 37.96
C ARG A 568 -14.15 -0.54 38.15
N PHE A 569 -14.26 -1.86 38.18
CA PHE A 569 -15.51 -2.52 38.55
C PHE A 569 -15.66 -2.50 40.08
N PRO A 570 -16.68 -1.83 40.66
CA PRO A 570 -16.99 -1.90 42.09
C PRO A 570 -17.22 -3.35 42.51
N GLU A 571 -16.44 -3.80 43.48
CA GLU A 571 -16.59 -5.12 44.06
C GLU A 571 -18.01 -5.29 44.65
N GLY A 572 -18.60 -6.47 44.43
CA GLY A 572 -19.97 -6.79 44.86
C GLY A 572 -21.09 -6.30 43.93
N ARG A 573 -20.80 -5.62 42.81
CA ARG A 573 -21.80 -5.28 41.77
C ARG A 573 -21.56 -6.07 40.48
N LEU A 574 -22.63 -6.46 39.78
CA LEU A 574 -22.56 -7.34 38.60
C LEU A 574 -22.33 -6.59 37.26
N HIS A 575 -22.85 -5.36 37.11
CA HIS A 575 -22.93 -4.67 35.80
C HIS A 575 -22.51 -3.19 35.81
N CYS A 576 -21.95 -2.66 36.90
CA CYS A 576 -21.56 -1.25 36.99
C CYS A 576 -20.04 -1.13 37.07
N CYS A 577 -19.48 -0.09 36.45
CA CYS A 577 -18.15 0.47 36.75
C CYS A 577 -18.33 1.77 37.56
N SER A 578 -17.38 2.12 38.42
CA SER A 578 -17.36 3.40 39.13
C SER A 578 -15.99 4.05 39.02
N SER A 579 -15.94 5.38 38.95
CA SER A 579 -14.69 6.13 39.14
C SER A 579 -14.20 5.93 40.57
N ASN A 580 -12.90 5.75 40.75
CA ASN A 580 -12.28 5.78 42.08
C ASN A 580 -12.41 7.16 42.74
#